data_AF-A0A2E3KEA7-F1
#
_entry.id   AF-A0A2E3KEA7-F1
#
_cell.length_a   1.000
_cell.length_b   1.000
_cell.length_c   1.000
_cell.angle_alpha   90.00
_cell.angle_beta   90.00
_cell.angle_gamma   90.00
#
_symmetry.space_group_name_H-M   'P 1'
#
loop_
_entity.id
_entity.type
_entity.pdbx_description
1 polymer ?
#
loop_
_entity_poly.entity_id
_entity_poly.type
_entity_poly.pdbx_seq_one_letter_code
_entity_poly.pdbx_strand_id
1 'polypeptide(L)' 'MEKVINLASDNTAGVAPKIISSLTEAANISSMPYGEDPYTEKLQLVANEIFEREVLIYPVATGSAANALALATVSP' A
#
# COMPACT_ATOMS: atom_id res chain seq x y z
N MET A 1 -10.33 -9.67 25.98
CA MET A 1 -10.51 -10.81 25.05
C MET A 1 -9.25 -11.63 25.08
N GLU A 2 -9.38 -12.95 25.17
CA GLU A 2 -8.24 -13.87 25.10
C GLU A 2 -7.58 -13.77 23.72
N LYS A 3 -6.24 -13.81 23.67
CA LYS A 3 -5.50 -13.70 22.42
C LYS A 3 -5.61 -15.02 21.66
N VAL A 4 -6.58 -15.13 20.76
CA VAL A 4 -6.73 -16.30 19.88
C VAL A 4 -5.64 -16.25 18.81
N ILE A 5 -4.82 -17.30 18.73
CA ILE A 5 -3.86 -17.47 17.64
C ILE A 5 -4.63 -18.05 16.45
N ASN A 6 -4.91 -17.20 15.45
CA ASN A 6 -5.53 -17.63 14.20
C ASN A 6 -4.46 -18.13 13.22
N LEU A 7 -4.56 -19.38 12.78
CA LEU A 7 -3.62 -20.02 11.84
C LEU A 7 -4.25 -20.31 10.47
N ALA A 8 -5.46 -19.80 10.20
CA ALA A 8 -6.14 -20.07 8.92
C ALA A 8 -5.48 -19.34 7.73
N SER A 9 -5.07 -18.08 7.95
CA SER A 9 -4.47 -17.23 6.92
C SER A 9 -3.87 -15.97 7.57
N ASP A 10 -2.84 -15.40 6.96
CA ASP A 10 -2.19 -14.16 7.41
C ASP A 10 -3.08 -12.92 7.21
N ASN A 11 -3.98 -12.91 6.23
CA ASN A 11 -4.96 -11.84 6.01
C ASN A 11 -6.02 -11.73 7.14
N THR A 12 -5.97 -12.61 8.13
CA THR A 12 -6.76 -12.51 9.37
C THR A 12 -6.07 -11.63 10.41
N ALA A 13 -4.79 -11.31 10.23
CA ALA A 13 -4.05 -10.40 11.08
C ALA A 13 -4.64 -8.98 10.98
N GLY A 14 -4.73 -8.32 12.12
CA GLY A 14 -5.08 -6.90 12.17
C GLY A 14 -3.96 -6.02 11.60
N VAL A 15 -4.30 -4.75 11.38
CA VAL A 15 -3.35 -3.73 10.95
C VAL A 15 -2.28 -3.45 12.01
N ALA A 16 -1.03 -3.28 11.58
CA ALA A 16 0.08 -2.94 12.48
C ALA A 16 -0.12 -1.53 13.11
N PRO A 17 0.20 -1.31 14.40
CA PRO A 17 -0.05 -0.03 15.07
C PRO A 17 0.54 1.18 14.35
N LYS A 18 1.75 1.03 13.78
CA LYS A 18 2.43 2.10 13.02
C LYS A 18 1.61 2.56 11.81
N ILE A 19 0.89 1.66 11.14
CA ILE A 19 0.03 2.00 9.99
C ILE A 19 -1.15 2.85 10.46
N ILE A 20 -1.80 2.49 11.57
CA ILE A 20 -2.91 3.27 12.14
C ILE A 20 -2.44 4.67 12.56
N SER A 21 -1.27 4.78 13.19
CA SER A 21 -0.69 6.08 13.55
C SER A 21 -0.46 6.95 12.32
N SER A 22 0.13 6.41 11.25
CA SER A 22 0.36 7.16 10.01
C SER A 22 -0.95 7.56 9.31
N LEU A 23 -1.98 6.71 9.34
CA LEU A 23 -3.31 7.07 8.81
C LEU A 23 -3.94 8.21 9.62
N THR A 24 -3.78 8.21 10.93
CA THR A 24 -4.28 9.28 11.80
C THR A 24 -3.57 10.60 11.51
N GLU A 25 -2.25 10.58 11.31
CA GLU A 25 -1.48 11.75 10.90
C GLU A 25 -1.95 12.27 9.54
N ALA A 26 -2.12 11.39 8.56
CA ALA A 26 -2.60 11.73 7.22
C ALA A 26 -4.01 12.32 7.23
N ALA A 27 -4.89 11.85 8.12
CA ALA A 27 -6.24 12.38 8.24
C ALA A 27 -6.30 13.83 8.73
N ASN A 28 -5.23 14.36 9.33
CA ASN A 28 -5.17 15.73 9.84
C ASN A 28 -4.64 16.76 8.83
N ILE A 29 -4.31 16.34 7.61
CA ILE A 29 -3.81 17.24 6.56
C ILE A 29 -4.69 17.18 5.31
N SER A 30 -4.83 18.33 4.64
CA SER A 30 -5.44 18.38 3.30
C SER A 30 -4.37 18.04 2.27
N SER A 31 -4.70 17.23 1.27
CA SER A 31 -3.79 16.86 0.18
C SER A 31 -4.55 16.76 -1.13
N MET A 32 -3.84 16.88 -2.25
CA MET A 32 -4.46 16.71 -3.57
C MET A 32 -4.88 15.25 -3.78
N PRO A 33 -5.95 15.00 -4.56
CA PRO A 33 -6.45 13.66 -4.79
C PRO A 33 -5.62 12.89 -5.83
N TYR A 34 -5.97 11.62 -6.05
CA TYR A 34 -5.48 10.78 -7.16
C TYR A 34 -3.95 10.61 -7.24
N GLY A 35 -3.27 10.60 -6.09
CA GLY A 35 -1.83 10.33 -6.00
C GLY A 35 -0.94 11.56 -6.08
N GLU A 36 -1.51 12.77 -6.15
CA GLU A 36 -0.77 14.03 -6.08
C GLU A 36 -0.51 14.47 -4.61
N ASP A 37 -0.31 13.51 -3.71
CA ASP A 37 -0.12 13.75 -2.28
C ASP A 37 1.31 13.40 -1.81
N PRO A 38 1.78 14.01 -0.69
CA PRO A 38 3.13 13.77 -0.17
C PRO A 38 3.43 12.31 0.21
N TYR A 39 2.41 11.49 0.54
CA TYR A 39 2.63 10.09 0.86
C TYR A 39 2.89 9.27 -0.39
N THR A 40 2.20 9.58 -1.49
CA THR A 40 2.44 8.97 -2.80
C THR A 40 3.82 9.35 -3.35
N GLU A 41 4.25 10.61 -3.21
CA GLU A 41 5.62 11.03 -3.55
C GLU A 41 6.67 10.25 -2.76
N LYS A 42 6.46 10.11 -1.45
CA LYS A 42 7.36 9.32 -0.59
C LYS A 42 7.39 7.85 -0.98
N LEU A 43 6.26 7.25 -1.36
CA LEU A 43 6.21 5.87 -1.82
C LEU A 43 7.08 5.67 -3.06
N GLN A 44 7.08 6.62 -4.00
CA GLN A 44 7.92 6.57 -5.20
C GLN A 44 9.42 6.56 -4.85
N LEU A 45 9.84 7.39 -3.89
CA LEU A 45 11.23 7.40 -3.42
C LEU A 45 11.62 6.08 -2.76
N VAL A 46 10.76 5.55 -1.88
CA VAL A 46 11.00 4.27 -1.19
C VAL A 46 11.04 3.11 -2.17
N ALA A 47 10.18 3.11 -3.18
CA ALA A 47 10.21 2.09 -4.23
C ALA A 47 11.54 2.11 -4.98
N ASN A 48 12.02 3.29 -5.38
CA ASN A 48 13.30 3.42 -6.05
C ASN A 48 14.48 2.93 -5.19
N GLU A 49 14.45 3.24 -3.89
CA GLU A 49 15.46 2.77 -2.94
C GLU A 49 15.45 1.24 -2.80
N ILE A 50 14.28 0.64 -2.57
CA ILE A 50 14.13 -0.81 -2.39
C ILE A 50 14.55 -1.60 -3.64
N PHE A 51 14.23 -1.09 -4.83
CA PHE A 51 14.55 -1.75 -6.09
C PHE A 51 15.91 -1.34 -6.67
N GLU A 52 16.65 -0.45 -5.99
CA GLU A 52 17.97 0.06 -6.38
C GLU A 52 18.00 0.65 -7.81
N ARG A 53 16.85 1.13 -8.29
CA ARG A 53 16.69 1.75 -9.62
C ARG A 53 15.41 2.57 -9.67
N GLU A 54 15.29 3.43 -10.68
CA GLU A 54 14.02 4.08 -10.98
C GLU A 54 12.95 3.05 -11.42
N VAL A 55 11.83 3.03 -10.70
CA VAL A 55 10.65 2.20 -10.98
C VAL A 55 9.40 3.07 -11.05
N LEU A 56 8.32 2.56 -11.64
CA LEU A 56 7.00 3.14 -11.49
C LEU A 56 6.23 2.33 -10.44
N ILE A 57 5.58 3.00 -9.50
CA ILE A 57 4.76 2.37 -8.45
C ILE A 57 3.35 2.96 -8.43
N TYR A 58 2.35 2.08 -8.44
CA TYR A 58 0.94 2.45 -8.45
C TYR A 58 0.18 1.68 -7.35
N PRO A 59 -0.25 2.35 -6.27
CA PRO A 59 -1.06 1.71 -5.23
C PRO A 59 -2.41 1.23 -5.76
N VAL A 60 -2.79 0.01 -5.42
CA VAL A 60 -4.13 -0.54 -5.68
C VAL A 60 -4.64 -1.28 -4.45
N ALA A 61 -5.96 -1.36 -4.30
CA ALA A 61 -6.57 -1.82 -3.06
C ALA A 61 -6.33 -3.32 -2.73
N THR A 62 -6.12 -4.17 -3.74
CA THR A 62 -5.99 -5.62 -3.53
C THR A 62 -4.97 -6.24 -4.48
N GLY A 63 -4.41 -7.39 -4.08
CA GLY A 63 -3.52 -8.18 -4.94
C GLY A 63 -4.21 -8.70 -6.20
N SER A 64 -5.51 -9.02 -6.14
CA SER A 64 -6.27 -9.45 -7.32
C SER A 64 -6.37 -8.34 -8.37
N ALA A 65 -6.63 -7.09 -7.94
CA ALA A 65 -6.64 -5.94 -8.84
C ALA A 65 -5.25 -5.67 -9.44
N ALA A 66 -4.19 -5.76 -8.63
CA ALA A 66 -2.81 -5.60 -9.09
C ALA A 66 -2.47 -6.61 -10.19
N ASN A 67 -2.77 -7.89 -9.97
CA ASN A 67 -2.50 -8.96 -10.93
C ASN A 67 -3.30 -8.78 -12.22
N ALA A 68 -4.60 -8.47 -12.12
CA ALA A 68 -5.46 -8.29 -13.29
C ALA A 68 -4.97 -7.11 -14.16
N LEU A 69 -4.66 -5.97 -13.54
CA LEU A 69 -4.15 -4.79 -14.26
C LEU A 69 -2.80 -5.07 -14.93
N ALA A 70 -1.86 -5.70 -14.21
CA ALA A 70 -0.55 -6.03 -14.74
C ALA A 70 -0.62 -7.01 -15.91
N LEU A 71 -1.48 -8.03 -15.84
CA LEU A 71 -1.64 -9.00 -16.93
C LEU A 71 -2.30 -8.36 -18.16
N ALA A 72 -3.31 -7.51 -17.96
CA ALA A 72 -4.00 -6.81 -19.05
C ALA A 72 -3.09 -5.84 -19.83
N THR A 73 -1.97 -5.39 -19.25
CA THR A 73 -1.03 -4.48 -19.92
C THR A 73 0.07 -5.20 -20.69
N VAL A 74 0.25 -6.51 -20.46
CA VAL A 74 1.32 -7.32 -21.08
C VAL A 74 0.80 -8.44 -21.98
N SER A 75 -0.53 -8.62 -22.09
CA SER A 75 -1.17 -9.63 -22.93
C SER A 75 -2.48 -9.10 -23.53
N PRO A 76 -2.81 -9.40 -24.81
CA PRO A 76 -4.04 -8.96 -25.48
C PRO A 76 -5.35 -9.49 -24.86
#